data_AF-A0A397TXK9-F1
#
_entry.id   AF-A0A397TXK9-F1
#
_cell.length_a   1.000
_cell.length_b   1.000
_cell.length_c   1.000
_cell.angle_alpha   90.00
_cell.angle_beta   90.00
_cell.angle_gamma   90.00
#
_symmetry.space_group_name_H-M   'P 1'
#
loop_
_entity.id
_entity.type
_entity.pdbx_description
1 polymer ?
#
loop_
_entity_poly.entity_id
_entity_poly.type
_entity_poly.pdbx_seq_one_letter_code
_entity_poly.pdbx_strand_id
1 'polypeptide(L)'
;MDGVLNVATKLKIPKTEILITIVNESKYTLTNVTMYFNGTSVNPASPNVAPSTGPSNVRFDAILHGTKGMLCYQIEGTPNYLLISWKVPLFGENEFCVHICANRPPEEQKEKKLFRQHIHKENKKAPYESIQTDYKDFRVSAIMSSGFSAEMRVHLTTPRKGWFSLPHW
;
A
#
# COMPACT_ATOMS: atom_id res chain seq x y z
N MET A 1 -25.71 -1.00 12.94
CA MET A 1 -24.27 -1.28 13.12
C MET A 1 -23.96 -1.79 14.53
N ASP A 2 -24.70 -1.38 15.57
CA ASP A 2 -24.43 -1.73 16.98
C ASP A 2 -24.59 -3.22 17.36
N GLY A 3 -25.51 -3.95 16.72
CA GLY A 3 -25.71 -5.37 17.00
C GLY A 3 -24.52 -6.26 16.63
N VAL A 4 -23.79 -5.90 15.56
CA VAL A 4 -22.65 -6.67 15.06
C VAL A 4 -21.41 -6.46 15.92
N LEU A 5 -21.19 -5.21 16.39
CA LEU A 5 -20.10 -4.86 17.30
C LEU A 5 -20.26 -5.62 18.63
N ASN A 6 -21.48 -5.62 19.20
CA ASN A 6 -21.78 -6.33 20.44
C ASN A 6 -21.57 -7.85 20.38
N VAL A 7 -21.82 -8.47 19.22
CA VAL A 7 -21.60 -9.91 19.02
C VAL A 7 -20.11 -10.23 18.89
N ALA A 8 -19.35 -9.43 18.14
CA ALA A 8 -17.91 -9.65 17.97
C ALA A 8 -17.11 -9.49 19.27
N THR A 9 -17.48 -8.50 20.10
CA THR A 9 -16.86 -8.29 21.42
C THR A 9 -17.17 -9.44 22.38
N LYS A 10 -18.40 -9.98 22.36
CA LYS A 10 -18.78 -11.17 23.15
C LYS A 10 -18.07 -12.44 22.69
N LEU A 11 -17.79 -12.58 21.40
CA LEU A 11 -17.11 -13.74 20.81
C LEU A 11 -15.58 -13.64 20.82
N LYS A 12 -14.99 -12.57 21.39
CA LYS A 12 -13.54 -12.29 21.39
C LYS A 12 -12.90 -12.39 20.00
N ILE A 13 -13.62 -12.02 18.94
CA ILE A 13 -13.09 -12.06 17.58
C ILE A 13 -11.96 -11.03 17.48
N PRO A 14 -10.74 -11.43 17.06
CA PRO A 14 -9.61 -10.51 17.02
C PRO A 14 -9.85 -9.42 15.99
N LYS A 15 -9.60 -8.18 16.40
CA LYS A 15 -9.53 -7.04 15.48
C LYS A 15 -8.26 -7.17 14.66
N THR A 16 -8.40 -7.10 13.34
CA THR A 16 -7.27 -6.97 12.41
C THR A 16 -7.04 -5.52 12.06
N GLU A 17 -5.80 -5.11 11.96
CA GLU A 17 -5.39 -3.76 11.62
C GLU A 17 -4.09 -3.74 10.83
N ILE A 18 -3.91 -2.68 10.06
CA ILE A 18 -2.68 -2.37 9.34
C ILE A 18 -2.34 -0.89 9.55
N LEU A 19 -1.09 -0.63 9.91
CA LEU A 19 -0.46 0.69 9.82
C LEU A 19 0.47 0.71 8.62
N ILE A 20 0.22 1.58 7.65
CA ILE A 20 1.05 1.77 6.46
C ILE A 20 1.81 3.08 6.60
N THR A 21 3.13 2.99 6.61
CA THR A 21 4.07 4.12 6.68
C THR A 21 4.70 4.30 5.31
N ILE A 22 4.46 5.45 4.68
CA ILE A 22 5.03 5.81 3.37
C ILE A 22 6.15 6.82 3.59
N VAL A 23 7.37 6.43 3.20
CA VAL A 23 8.56 7.28 3.18
C VAL A 23 8.80 7.67 1.71
N ASN A 24 8.56 8.93 1.37
CA ASN A 24 8.78 9.46 0.03
C ASN A 24 10.11 10.21 -0.04
N GLU A 25 11.17 9.52 -0.47
CA GLU A 25 12.50 10.07 -0.75
C GLU A 25 12.74 10.22 -2.27
N SER A 26 11.68 10.18 -3.07
CA SER A 26 11.75 10.52 -4.49
C SER A 26 11.83 12.03 -4.68
N LYS A 27 12.00 12.47 -5.92
CA LYS A 27 11.88 13.89 -6.30
C LYS A 27 10.45 14.36 -6.61
N TYR A 28 9.44 13.51 -6.42
CA TYR A 28 8.07 13.77 -6.86
C TYR A 28 7.08 13.71 -5.69
N THR A 29 6.01 14.50 -5.76
CA THR A 29 4.87 14.39 -4.87
C THR A 29 4.01 13.19 -5.26
N LEU A 30 3.50 12.46 -4.27
CA LEU A 30 2.42 11.50 -4.48
C LEU A 30 1.09 12.20 -4.30
N THR A 31 0.20 12.13 -5.29
CA THR A 31 -1.08 12.87 -5.31
C THR A 31 -2.24 11.97 -5.76
N ASN A 32 -3.47 12.52 -5.78
CA ASN A 32 -4.65 11.89 -6.38
C ASN A 32 -4.89 10.43 -5.91
N VAL A 33 -4.83 10.22 -4.59
CA VAL A 33 -4.94 8.89 -4.01
C VAL A 33 -6.28 8.23 -4.34
N THR A 34 -6.19 7.07 -4.97
CA THR A 34 -7.33 6.18 -5.18
C THR A 34 -7.29 5.04 -4.17
N MET A 35 -8.41 4.82 -3.48
CA MET A 35 -8.48 3.84 -2.39
C MET A 35 -9.58 2.81 -2.63
N TYR A 36 -9.32 1.59 -2.16
CA TYR A 36 -10.30 0.53 -1.97
C TYR A 36 -9.94 -0.26 -0.72
N PHE A 37 -10.86 -0.45 0.21
CA PHE A 37 -10.63 -1.24 1.41
C PHE A 37 -11.94 -1.79 1.95
N ASN A 38 -11.86 -2.83 2.78
CA ASN A 38 -12.94 -3.23 3.68
C ASN A 38 -12.64 -2.76 5.11
N GLY A 39 -13.70 -2.64 5.91
CA GLY A 39 -13.58 -2.18 7.29
C GLY A 39 -13.54 -0.65 7.40
N THR A 40 -12.80 -0.14 8.37
CA THR A 40 -12.79 1.28 8.75
C THR A 40 -11.46 1.92 8.44
N SER A 41 -11.49 3.16 7.94
CA SER A 41 -10.31 4.02 7.90
C SER A 41 -10.21 4.76 9.23
N VAL A 42 -9.19 4.42 10.03
CA VAL A 42 -8.96 5.02 11.35
C VAL A 42 -8.10 6.28 11.23
N ASN A 43 -7.10 6.24 10.35
CA ASN A 43 -6.31 7.39 9.95
C ASN A 43 -6.25 7.39 8.41
N PRO A 44 -6.97 8.30 7.74
CA PRO A 44 -7.11 8.27 6.28
C PRO A 44 -5.80 8.58 5.56
N ALA A 45 -5.73 8.16 4.30
CA ALA A 45 -4.61 8.49 3.43
C ALA A 45 -4.50 10.00 3.21
N SER A 46 -3.30 10.55 3.40
CA SER A 46 -3.03 11.94 3.01
C SER A 46 -3.25 12.08 1.50
N PRO A 47 -3.96 13.12 1.02
CA PRO A 47 -4.13 13.33 -0.41
C PRO A 47 -2.80 13.65 -1.11
N ASN A 48 -1.82 14.17 -0.36
CA ASN A 48 -0.50 14.55 -0.85
C ASN A 48 0.60 13.99 0.07
N VAL A 49 1.60 13.32 -0.49
CA VAL A 49 2.82 12.93 0.22
C VAL A 49 4.01 13.56 -0.49
N ALA A 50 4.48 14.68 0.06
CA ALA A 50 5.58 15.45 -0.50
C ALA A 50 6.91 14.69 -0.42
N PRO A 51 7.86 14.98 -1.32
CA PRO A 51 9.19 14.41 -1.26
C PRO A 51 9.98 14.95 -0.08
N SER A 52 10.80 14.09 0.53
CA SER A 52 11.72 14.42 1.63
C SER A 52 11.07 15.08 2.86
N THR A 53 9.75 14.93 3.02
CA THR A 53 9.05 15.25 4.28
C THR A 53 9.02 14.03 5.19
N GLY A 54 8.58 14.23 6.44
CA GLY A 54 8.34 13.12 7.37
C GLY A 54 7.40 12.04 6.80
N PRO A 55 7.43 10.82 7.36
CA PRO A 55 6.63 9.71 6.87
C PRO A 55 5.12 10.01 6.91
N SER A 56 4.39 9.57 5.89
CA SER A 56 2.92 9.61 5.87
C SER A 56 2.37 8.29 6.40
N ASN A 57 1.57 8.36 7.45
CA ASN A 57 0.99 7.19 8.11
C ASN A 57 -0.50 7.05 7.78
N VAL A 58 -0.94 5.82 7.52
CA VAL A 58 -2.33 5.47 7.20
C VAL A 58 -2.73 4.24 8.00
N ARG A 59 -3.94 4.22 8.56
CA ARG A 59 -4.41 3.09 9.39
C ARG A 59 -5.80 2.61 8.98
N PHE A 60 -5.93 1.30 8.83
CA PHE A 60 -7.20 0.61 8.57
C PHE A 60 -7.43 -0.51 9.57
N ASP A 61 -8.68 -0.80 9.89
CA ASP A 61 -9.07 -1.93 10.72
C ASP A 61 -10.30 -2.68 10.22
N ALA A 62 -10.45 -3.92 10.69
CA ALA A 62 -11.62 -4.75 10.45
C ALA A 62 -11.76 -5.82 11.54
N ILE A 63 -13.00 -6.15 11.93
CA ILE A 63 -13.27 -7.14 12.99
C ILE A 63 -13.65 -8.52 12.41
N LEU A 64 -14.47 -8.57 11.35
CA LEU A 64 -15.10 -9.83 10.91
C LEU A 64 -14.47 -10.51 9.68
N HIS A 65 -13.67 -9.80 8.88
CA HIS A 65 -13.26 -10.28 7.56
C HIS A 65 -11.76 -10.15 7.29
N GLY A 66 -10.97 -9.81 8.29
CA GLY A 66 -9.62 -9.28 8.08
C GLY A 66 -9.65 -7.91 7.40
N THR A 67 -8.53 -7.19 7.43
CA THR A 67 -8.39 -5.94 6.64
C THR A 67 -7.67 -6.23 5.33
N LYS A 68 -8.22 -5.76 4.22
CA LYS A 68 -7.60 -5.81 2.90
C LYS A 68 -7.94 -4.55 2.14
N GLY A 69 -7.00 -4.10 1.34
CA GLY A 69 -7.22 -2.90 0.55
C GLY A 69 -6.08 -2.59 -0.41
N MET A 70 -6.18 -1.40 -0.96
CA MET A 70 -5.24 -0.80 -1.88
C MET A 70 -5.25 0.72 -1.71
N LEU A 71 -4.06 1.31 -1.72
CA LEU A 71 -3.80 2.72 -2.01
C LEU A 71 -3.09 2.80 -3.36
N CYS A 72 -3.52 3.71 -4.22
CA CYS A 72 -2.86 3.97 -5.50
C CYS A 72 -2.67 5.47 -5.65
N TYR A 73 -1.42 5.93 -5.52
CA TYR A 73 -1.07 7.34 -5.67
C TYR A 73 -0.56 7.60 -7.07
N GLN A 74 -0.97 8.70 -7.68
CA GLN A 74 -0.30 9.23 -8.86
C GLN A 74 1.06 9.78 -8.45
N ILE A 75 2.10 9.50 -9.23
CA ILE A 75 3.40 10.15 -9.08
C ILE A 75 3.38 11.40 -9.96
N GLU A 76 3.27 12.56 -9.33
CA GLU A 76 3.06 13.85 -10.00
C GLU A 76 4.11 14.13 -11.08
N GLY A 77 3.68 14.68 -12.22
CA GLY A 77 4.56 14.92 -13.37
C GLY A 77 4.94 13.67 -14.16
N THR A 78 4.39 12.50 -13.84
CA THR A 78 4.64 11.26 -14.58
C THR A 78 3.34 10.49 -14.88
N PRO A 79 3.35 9.56 -15.86
CA PRO A 79 2.20 8.68 -16.11
C PRO A 79 2.14 7.48 -15.14
N ASN A 80 3.00 7.43 -14.12
CA ASN A 80 3.14 6.27 -13.25
C ASN A 80 2.41 6.47 -11.91
N TYR A 81 2.07 5.35 -11.28
CA TYR A 81 1.36 5.28 -10.02
C TYR A 81 2.11 4.37 -9.04
N LEU A 82 2.16 4.77 -7.77
CA LEU A 82 2.57 3.90 -6.67
C LEU A 82 1.35 3.15 -6.13
N LEU A 83 1.33 1.84 -6.35
CA LEU A 83 0.30 0.94 -5.84
C LEU A 83 0.82 0.22 -4.59
N ILE A 84 0.07 0.30 -3.51
CA ILE A 84 0.28 -0.40 -2.24
C ILE A 84 -0.98 -1.21 -1.96
N SER A 85 -0.86 -2.52 -1.74
CA SER A 85 -2.00 -3.36 -1.39
C SER A 85 -1.65 -4.34 -0.27
N TRP A 86 -2.65 -4.64 0.56
CA TRP A 86 -2.48 -5.49 1.74
C TRP A 86 -3.65 -6.45 1.91
N LYS A 87 -3.41 -7.47 2.73
CA LYS A 87 -4.39 -8.39 3.29
C LYS A 87 -3.86 -8.92 4.62
N VAL A 88 -4.56 -8.63 5.69
CA VAL A 88 -4.34 -9.15 7.05
C VAL A 88 -5.58 -9.97 7.39
N PRO A 89 -5.58 -11.28 7.10
CA PRO A 89 -6.74 -12.12 7.33
C PRO A 89 -6.90 -12.49 8.81
N LEU A 90 -8.09 -12.97 9.19
CA LEU A 90 -8.29 -13.62 10.51
C LEU A 90 -7.63 -15.00 10.58
N PHE A 91 -7.46 -15.66 9.43
CA PHE A 91 -6.88 -16.99 9.29
C PHE A 91 -5.93 -17.01 8.10
N GLY A 92 -4.77 -17.64 8.28
CA GLY A 92 -3.70 -17.68 7.29
C GLY A 92 -2.72 -16.52 7.43
N GLU A 93 -1.87 -16.37 6.42
CA GLU A 93 -0.77 -15.41 6.45
C GLU A 93 -1.16 -14.05 5.90
N ASN A 94 -0.51 -13.00 6.41
CA ASN A 94 -0.65 -11.67 5.85
C ASN A 94 0.00 -11.63 4.46
N GLU A 95 -0.55 -10.84 3.55
CA GLU A 95 -0.03 -10.68 2.18
C GLU A 95 0.09 -9.18 1.88
N PHE A 96 1.18 -8.77 1.23
CA PHE A 96 1.36 -7.40 0.78
C PHE A 96 1.97 -7.33 -0.61
N CYS A 97 1.72 -6.23 -1.31
CA CYS A 97 2.29 -5.95 -2.62
C CYS A 97 2.51 -4.46 -2.75
N VAL A 98 3.69 -4.08 -3.27
CA VAL A 98 4.00 -2.71 -3.67
C VAL A 98 4.58 -2.75 -5.07
N HIS A 99 4.08 -1.87 -5.94
CA HIS A 99 4.49 -1.84 -7.33
C HIS A 99 4.33 -0.44 -7.93
N ILE A 100 5.13 -0.13 -8.96
CA ILE A 100 4.96 1.07 -9.78
C ILE A 100 4.31 0.65 -11.11
N CYS A 101 3.12 1.16 -11.42
CA CYS A 101 2.43 0.84 -12.67
C CYS A 101 2.09 2.09 -13.49
N ALA A 102 1.92 1.95 -14.80
CA ALA A 102 1.41 3.01 -15.67
C ALA A 102 -0.13 3.00 -15.79
N ASN A 103 -0.78 1.97 -15.26
CA ASN A 103 -2.22 1.80 -15.36
C ASN A 103 -2.92 2.69 -14.33
N ARG A 104 -3.74 3.63 -14.81
CA ARG A 104 -4.61 4.42 -13.94
C ARG A 104 -5.56 3.49 -13.18
N PRO A 105 -5.71 3.63 -11.86
CA PRO A 105 -6.69 2.85 -11.12
C PRO A 105 -8.12 3.24 -11.57
N PRO A 106 -9.05 2.29 -11.65
CA PRO A 106 -10.43 2.57 -12.03
C PRO A 106 -11.15 3.40 -10.96
N GLU A 107 -12.24 4.07 -11.33
CA GLU A 107 -13.00 4.95 -10.43
C GLU A 107 -14.13 4.22 -9.70
N GLU A 108 -14.77 3.25 -10.36
CA GLU A 108 -15.86 2.47 -9.80
C GLU A 108 -15.39 1.47 -8.74
N GLN A 109 -16.14 1.36 -7.63
CA GLN A 109 -15.78 0.47 -6.50
C GLN A 109 -15.65 -1.00 -6.91
N LYS A 110 -16.53 -1.48 -7.81
CA LYS A 110 -16.50 -2.86 -8.30
C LYS A 110 -15.22 -3.13 -9.10
N GLU A 111 -14.82 -2.18 -9.94
CA GLU A 111 -13.61 -2.28 -10.75
C GLU A 111 -12.35 -2.14 -9.89
N LYS A 112 -12.34 -1.24 -8.89
CA LYS A 112 -11.22 -1.12 -7.93
C LYS A 112 -10.95 -2.43 -7.19
N LYS A 113 -12.02 -3.14 -6.80
CA LYS A 113 -11.92 -4.48 -6.20
C LYS A 113 -11.22 -5.47 -7.15
N LEU A 114 -11.65 -5.52 -8.41
CA LEU A 114 -11.08 -6.42 -9.42
C LEU A 114 -9.61 -6.07 -9.72
N PHE A 115 -9.32 -4.79 -9.90
CA PHE A 115 -7.97 -4.27 -10.11
C PHE A 115 -7.04 -4.64 -8.94
N ARG A 116 -7.47 -4.39 -7.70
CA ARG A 116 -6.74 -4.81 -6.49
C ARG A 116 -6.53 -6.32 -6.45
N GLN A 117 -7.53 -7.12 -6.81
CA GLN A 117 -7.42 -8.59 -6.81
C GLN A 117 -6.40 -9.08 -7.83
N HIS A 118 -6.41 -8.52 -9.04
CA HIS A 118 -5.51 -8.89 -10.12
C HIS A 118 -4.05 -8.57 -9.75
N ILE A 119 -3.73 -7.30 -9.48
CA ILE A 119 -2.36 -6.88 -9.18
C ILE A 119 -1.81 -7.58 -7.94
N HIS A 120 -2.61 -7.66 -6.86
CA HIS A 120 -2.19 -8.30 -5.62
C HIS A 120 -1.95 -9.80 -5.80
N LYS A 121 -2.74 -10.50 -6.62
CA LYS A 121 -2.53 -11.94 -6.86
C LYS A 121 -1.20 -12.20 -7.56
N GLU A 122 -0.83 -11.35 -8.50
CA GLU A 122 0.40 -11.51 -9.30
C GLU A 122 1.67 -11.13 -8.54
N ASN A 123 1.60 -10.15 -7.64
CA ASN A 123 2.78 -9.51 -7.05
C ASN A 123 2.85 -9.63 -5.52
N LYS A 124 1.93 -10.37 -4.88
CA LYS A 124 1.94 -10.51 -3.42
C LYS A 124 3.20 -11.18 -2.90
N LYS A 125 3.56 -10.77 -1.70
CA LYS A 125 4.63 -11.29 -0.87
C LYS A 125 4.09 -11.62 0.52
N ALA A 126 4.67 -12.65 1.11
CA ALA A 126 4.44 -12.99 2.51
C ALA A 126 5.23 -12.05 3.43
N PRO A 127 4.89 -11.93 4.73
CA PRO A 127 5.44 -10.89 5.61
C PRO A 127 6.93 -11.06 5.92
N TYR A 128 7.44 -12.29 5.80
CA TYR A 128 8.87 -12.59 5.95
C TYR A 128 9.69 -12.26 4.69
N GLU A 129 9.04 -11.88 3.59
CA GLU A 129 9.70 -11.40 2.39
C GLU A 129 9.82 -9.87 2.39
N SER A 130 10.81 -9.36 1.67
CA SER A 130 10.91 -7.94 1.32
C SER A 130 10.63 -7.73 -0.17
N ILE A 131 10.09 -6.56 -0.50
CA ILE A 131 9.98 -6.08 -1.87
C ILE A 131 11.11 -5.10 -2.10
N GLN A 132 11.81 -5.24 -3.22
CA GLN A 132 12.64 -4.21 -3.81
C GLN A 132 12.52 -4.33 -5.32
N THR A 133 11.95 -3.32 -5.97
CA THR A 133 11.78 -3.32 -7.42
C THR A 133 12.21 -1.99 -8.00
N ASP A 134 12.88 -2.05 -9.14
CA ASP A 134 13.25 -0.89 -9.95
C ASP A 134 12.29 -0.81 -11.14
N TYR A 135 11.76 0.38 -11.42
CA TYR A 135 10.90 0.64 -12.57
C TYR A 135 11.21 2.03 -13.13
N LYS A 136 11.79 2.07 -14.34
CA LYS A 136 12.29 3.31 -14.97
C LYS A 136 13.23 4.05 -14.01
N ASP A 137 12.88 5.27 -13.59
CA ASP A 137 13.66 6.11 -12.68
C ASP A 137 13.28 5.94 -11.20
N PHE A 138 12.43 4.96 -10.87
CA PHE A 138 11.93 4.72 -9.52
C PHE A 138 12.49 3.43 -8.95
N ARG A 139 12.78 3.47 -7.65
CA ARG A 139 12.98 2.28 -6.83
C ARG A 139 11.99 2.31 -5.70
N VAL A 140 11.27 1.20 -5.52
CA VAL A 140 10.36 1.01 -4.40
C VAL A 140 10.78 -0.20 -3.60
N SER A 141 10.80 -0.04 -2.27
CA SER A 141 11.00 -1.16 -1.35
C SER A 141 9.93 -1.18 -0.28
N ALA A 142 9.61 -2.38 0.22
CA ALA A 142 8.63 -2.53 1.28
C ALA A 142 8.84 -3.79 2.11
N ILE A 143 8.42 -3.70 3.36
CA ILE A 143 8.32 -4.81 4.32
C ILE A 143 6.98 -4.74 5.04
N MET A 144 6.50 -5.86 5.56
CA MET A 144 5.30 -5.91 6.39
C MET A 144 5.48 -6.91 7.53
N SER A 145 5.03 -6.58 8.74
CA SER A 145 5.02 -7.53 9.86
C SER A 145 3.86 -8.55 9.78
N SER A 146 4.02 -9.66 10.50
CA SER A 146 2.99 -10.68 10.66
C SER A 146 2.03 -10.35 11.82
N GLY A 147 0.94 -11.11 11.93
CA GLY A 147 -0.04 -10.98 13.02
C GLY A 147 -1.23 -10.08 12.69
N PHE A 148 -2.18 -10.00 13.62
CA PHE A 148 -3.43 -9.25 13.43
C PHE A 148 -3.25 -7.74 13.51
N SER A 149 -2.19 -7.26 14.17
CA SER A 149 -1.77 -5.85 14.12
C SER A 149 -0.50 -5.76 13.30
N ALA A 150 -0.66 -5.48 12.01
CA ALA A 150 0.43 -5.45 11.06
C ALA A 150 0.95 -4.01 10.85
N GLU A 151 2.24 -3.90 10.61
CA GLU A 151 2.91 -2.66 10.22
C GLU A 151 3.58 -2.89 8.87
N MET A 152 3.32 -1.98 7.93
CA MET A 152 3.90 -1.99 6.60
C MET A 152 4.68 -0.70 6.40
N ARG A 153 5.92 -0.81 5.93
CA ARG A 153 6.74 0.35 5.59
C ARG A 153 7.10 0.31 4.12
N VAL A 154 6.81 1.40 3.42
CA VAL A 154 7.05 1.57 1.99
C VAL A 154 8.01 2.73 1.79
N HIS A 155 9.07 2.50 1.02
CA HIS A 155 10.05 3.52 0.66
C HIS A 155 10.03 3.71 -0.85
N LEU A 156 9.79 4.94 -1.29
CA LEU A 156 9.90 5.32 -2.69
C LEU A 156 11.11 6.24 -2.84
N THR A 157 12.00 5.89 -3.77
CA THR A 157 13.20 6.68 -4.08
C THR A 157 13.33 6.86 -5.58
N THR A 158 14.05 7.90 -5.98
CA THR A 158 14.53 8.07 -7.36
C THR A 158 16.06 7.95 -7.34
N PRO A 159 16.64 6.78 -7.69
CA PRO A 159 18.07 6.59 -7.66
C PRO A 159 18.78 7.69 -8.47
N ARG A 160 19.83 8.30 -7.90
CA ARG A 160 20.67 9.21 -8.67
C ARG A 160 21.30 8.40 -9.81
N LYS A 161 21.09 8.82 -11.07
CA LYS A 161 21.91 8.30 -12.17
C LYS A 161 23.36 8.63 -11.83
N GLY A 162 24.14 7.61 -11.50
CA GLY A 162 25.57 7.76 -11.28
C GLY A 162 26.21 8.38 -12.52
N TRP A 163 27.20 9.25 -12.33
CA TRP A 163 27.92 9.98 -13.37
C TRP A 163 28.81 9.10 -14.27
N PHE A 164 28.48 7.83 -14.47
CA PHE A 164 29.24 6.88 -15.28
C PHE A 164 28.41 6.37 -16.46
N SER A 165 28.24 7.25 -17.42
CA SER A 165 28.08 6.86 -18.82
C SER A 165 28.77 7.93 -19.65
N LEU A 166 30.11 7.88 -19.66
CA LEU A 166 30.89 8.53 -20.69
C LEU A 166 30.49 7.89 -22.03
N PRO A 167 30.21 8.68 -23.08
CA PRO A 167 30.07 8.11 -24.41
C PRO A 167 31.41 7.50 -24.81
N HIS A 168 31.39 6.20 -25.13
CA HIS A 168 32.45 5.64 -25.96
C HIS A 168 32.31 6.29 -27.34
N TRP A 169 33.32 7.09 -27.70
CA TRP A 169 33.58 7.54 -29.06
C TRP A 169 34.03 6.35 -29.92
#